data_AF-A0A1S3JQ04-F1
#
_entry.id   AF-A0A1S3JQ04-F1
#
_cell.length_a   1.000
_cell.length_b   1.000
_cell.length_c   1.000
_cell.angle_alpha   90.00
_cell.angle_beta   90.00
_cell.angle_gamma   90.00
#
_symmetry.space_group_name_H-M   'P 1'
#
loop_
_entity.id
_entity.type
_entity.pdbx_description
1 polymer ?
#
loop_
_entity_poly.entity_id
_entity_poly.type
_entity_poly.pdbx_seq_one_letter_code
_entity_poly.pdbx_strand_id
1 'polypeptide(L)'
;MKLILVVLGIFLFYAVTDADILCSDPRGRAGSYIGGAPDGCECTNVVKNLCSRAYTQTRNWKRGTKVWGNCNRIQQFTAIATFPSGSYSGHAAIFDSCTSNGIKVWDQWCGRGKMDSRIIRVGNNYHYPSNAAEAFYTIEV
;
A
#
# COMPACT_ATOMS: atom_id res chain seq x y z
N MET A 1 6.08 28.37 54.24
CA MET A 1 6.29 27.20 53.38
C MET A 1 4.92 26.71 52.90
N LYS A 2 4.51 27.05 51.67
CA LYS A 2 3.30 26.53 51.02
C LYS A 2 3.77 25.70 49.83
N LEU A 3 3.60 24.38 49.92
CA LEU A 3 3.89 23.45 48.84
C LEU A 3 2.73 23.55 47.83
N ILE A 4 2.97 24.15 46.67
CA ILE A 4 2.04 24.08 45.54
C ILE A 4 2.42 22.83 44.75
N LEU A 5 1.54 21.83 44.78
CA LEU A 5 1.65 20.61 43.98
C LEU A 5 1.31 20.98 42.53
N VAL A 6 2.33 21.17 41.68
CA VAL A 6 2.13 21.30 40.23
C VAL A 6 2.00 19.89 39.66
N VAL A 7 0.76 19.46 39.43
CA VAL A 7 0.48 18.22 38.69
C VAL A 7 0.80 18.49 37.22
N LEU A 8 2.01 18.13 36.81
CA LEU A 8 2.39 18.05 35.40
C LEU A 8 1.60 16.92 34.74
N GLY A 9 0.45 17.26 34.18
CA GLY A 9 -0.31 16.38 33.29
C GLY A 9 0.51 16.11 32.04
N ILE A 10 1.12 14.93 31.96
CA ILE A 10 1.72 14.42 30.72
C ILE A 10 0.56 14.04 29.80
N PHE A 11 0.18 14.96 28.91
CA PHE A 11 -0.62 14.63 27.74
C PHE A 11 0.28 13.84 26.77
N LEU A 12 0.27 12.52 26.90
CA LEU A 12 0.73 11.62 25.84
C LEU A 12 -0.25 11.78 24.66
N PHE A 13 0.08 12.68 23.74
CA PHE A 13 -0.49 12.68 22.40
C PHE A 13 -0.02 11.39 21.70
N TYR A 14 -0.71 10.28 21.94
CA TYR A 14 -0.66 9.15 21.03
C TYR A 14 -1.33 9.66 19.75
N ALA A 15 -0.53 10.09 18.79
CA ALA A 15 -1.00 10.21 17.42
C ALA A 15 -1.53 8.83 17.04
N VAL A 16 -2.85 8.72 16.88
CA VAL A 16 -3.46 7.58 16.21
C VAL A 16 -2.93 7.63 14.79
N THR A 17 -1.82 6.94 14.54
CA THR A 17 -1.43 6.63 13.17
C THR A 17 -2.48 5.64 12.70
N ASP A 18 -3.28 6.00 11.71
CA ASP A 18 -4.07 5.01 10.99
C ASP A 18 -3.11 3.90 10.58
N ALA A 19 -3.29 2.73 11.19
CA ALA A 19 -2.37 1.62 11.00
C ALA A 19 -2.45 1.20 9.54
N ASP A 20 -1.29 0.96 8.92
CA ASP A 20 -1.18 0.43 7.57
C ASP A 20 -2.13 -0.76 7.38
N ILE A 21 -2.84 -0.77 6.25
CA ILE A 21 -3.64 -1.94 5.88
C ILE A 21 -2.70 -3.10 5.53
N LEU A 22 -2.63 -4.10 6.41
CA LEU A 22 -1.79 -5.27 6.22
C LEU A 22 -2.49 -6.36 5.41
N CYS A 23 -1.69 -7.06 4.62
CA CYS A 23 -2.07 -8.19 3.79
C CYS A 23 -1.49 -9.50 4.31
N SER A 24 -2.20 -10.58 4.00
CA SER A 24 -1.65 -11.93 4.13
C SER A 24 -0.42 -12.10 3.22
N ASP A 25 0.53 -12.93 3.66
CA ASP A 25 1.78 -13.18 2.96
C ASP A 25 1.54 -13.65 1.51
N PRO A 26 1.96 -12.86 0.50
CA PRO A 26 1.70 -13.17 -0.90
C PRO A 26 2.62 -14.26 -1.47
N ARG A 27 3.69 -14.66 -0.79
CA ARG A 27 4.71 -15.58 -1.35
C ARG A 27 4.13 -16.94 -1.74
N GLY A 28 3.24 -17.49 -0.91
CA GLY A 28 2.54 -18.75 -1.19
C GLY A 28 1.51 -18.68 -2.31
N ARG A 29 1.29 -17.49 -2.90
CA ARG A 29 0.32 -17.26 -3.98
C ARG A 29 0.98 -17.03 -5.34
N ALA A 30 2.31 -16.99 -5.40
CA ALA A 30 3.05 -16.84 -6.65
C ALA A 30 2.61 -17.88 -7.70
N GLY A 31 2.45 -17.45 -8.95
CA GLY A 31 2.05 -18.33 -10.04
C GLY A 31 0.58 -18.75 -10.02
N SER A 32 -0.26 -18.09 -9.22
CA SER A 32 -1.72 -18.25 -9.19
C SER A 32 -2.44 -16.93 -9.51
N TYR A 33 -3.69 -17.00 -9.98
CA TYR A 33 -4.56 -15.80 -10.05
C TYR A 33 -5.27 -15.59 -8.71
N ILE A 34 -5.32 -14.33 -8.29
CA ILE A 34 -6.04 -13.90 -7.08
C ILE A 34 -7.30 -13.15 -7.50
N GLY A 35 -8.47 -13.66 -7.10
CA GLY A 35 -9.75 -13.27 -7.68
C GLY A 35 -10.12 -14.25 -8.82
N GLY A 36 -11.32 -14.83 -8.76
CA GLY A 36 -11.77 -15.83 -9.75
C GLY A 36 -12.01 -15.23 -11.14
N ALA A 37 -11.89 -16.05 -12.19
CA ALA A 37 -12.17 -15.66 -13.58
C ALA A 37 -13.63 -15.17 -13.79
N PRO A 38 -13.92 -14.34 -14.81
CA PRO A 38 -13.02 -13.81 -15.85
C PRO A 38 -12.34 -12.47 -15.49
N ASP A 39 -12.93 -11.67 -14.59
CA ASP A 39 -12.43 -10.33 -14.22
C ASP A 39 -11.53 -10.34 -12.97
N GLY A 40 -11.22 -11.55 -12.48
CA GLY A 40 -10.36 -11.80 -11.33
C GLY A 40 -8.91 -11.41 -11.54
N CYS A 41 -8.43 -11.31 -12.78
CA CYS A 41 -7.02 -11.07 -13.08
C CYS A 41 -6.54 -9.66 -12.73
N GLU A 42 -7.40 -8.73 -12.33
CA GLU A 42 -7.01 -7.34 -12.05
C GLU A 42 -6.18 -7.13 -10.77
N CYS A 43 -5.37 -6.08 -10.76
CA CYS A 43 -4.50 -5.72 -9.65
C CYS A 43 -5.27 -5.43 -8.34
N THR A 44 -6.44 -4.80 -8.45
CA THR A 44 -7.27 -4.48 -7.27
C THR A 44 -7.79 -5.73 -6.57
N ASN A 45 -7.92 -6.86 -7.27
CA ASN A 45 -8.38 -8.10 -6.66
C ASN A 45 -7.34 -8.68 -5.71
N VAL A 46 -6.05 -8.51 -5.99
CA VAL A 46 -4.98 -8.91 -5.06
C VAL A 46 -5.19 -8.21 -3.72
N VAL A 47 -5.33 -6.90 -3.74
CA VAL A 47 -5.50 -6.10 -2.53
C VAL A 47 -6.82 -6.41 -1.83
N LYS A 48 -7.94 -6.46 -2.56
CA LYS A 48 -9.27 -6.74 -1.96
C LYS A 48 -9.38 -8.12 -1.32
N ASN A 49 -8.68 -9.13 -1.86
CA ASN A 49 -8.78 -10.50 -1.36
C ASN A 49 -7.75 -10.83 -0.28
N LEU A 50 -6.58 -10.19 -0.30
CA LEU A 50 -5.48 -10.54 0.60
C LEU A 50 -5.27 -9.54 1.74
N CYS A 51 -5.79 -8.31 1.63
CA CYS A 51 -5.54 -7.24 2.58
C CYS A 51 -6.76 -6.97 3.47
N SER A 52 -6.51 -6.91 4.77
CA SER A 52 -7.54 -6.58 5.76
C SER A 52 -8.19 -5.24 5.43
N ARG A 53 -9.50 -5.07 5.61
CA ARG A 53 -10.22 -3.77 5.42
C ARG A 53 -10.23 -3.18 4.00
N ALA A 54 -9.34 -3.56 3.08
CA ALA A 54 -9.29 -3.03 1.71
C ALA A 54 -10.27 -3.72 0.74
N TYR A 55 -11.12 -4.63 1.21
CA TYR A 55 -12.16 -5.30 0.42
C TYR A 55 -13.26 -4.36 -0.12
N THR A 56 -13.25 -3.09 0.29
CA THR A 56 -14.21 -2.06 -0.15
C THR A 56 -14.03 -1.67 -1.61
N GLN A 57 -15.00 -0.94 -2.16
CA GLN A 57 -14.88 -0.37 -3.50
C GLN A 57 -13.71 0.64 -3.54
N THR A 58 -12.94 0.64 -4.63
CA THR A 58 -11.73 1.48 -4.76
C THR A 58 -12.00 2.98 -4.66
N ARG A 59 -13.23 3.43 -4.94
CA ARG A 59 -13.66 4.82 -4.70
C ARG A 59 -13.63 5.23 -3.22
N ASN A 60 -13.64 4.27 -2.30
CA ASN A 60 -13.56 4.50 -0.86
C ASN A 60 -12.11 4.47 -0.36
N TRP A 61 -11.16 4.03 -1.19
CA TRP A 61 -9.75 4.03 -0.82
C TRP A 61 -9.24 5.47 -0.80
N LYS A 62 -8.60 5.81 0.31
CA LYS A 62 -7.96 7.10 0.54
C LYS A 62 -6.45 6.94 0.41
N ARG A 63 -5.82 8.03 -0.04
CA ARG A 63 -4.37 8.13 -0.14
C ARG A 63 -3.79 8.29 1.28
N GLY A 64 -3.00 7.32 1.72
CA GLY A 64 -2.24 7.40 2.95
C GLY A 64 -0.81 7.92 2.76
N THR A 65 0.14 7.29 3.45
CA THR A 65 1.56 7.67 3.45
C THR A 65 2.23 7.36 2.11
N LYS A 66 3.05 8.29 1.59
CA LYS A 66 3.86 8.06 0.38
C LYS A 66 4.89 6.96 0.63
N VAL A 67 4.88 5.91 -0.18
CA VAL A 67 5.74 4.73 0.03
C VAL A 67 7.21 5.07 -0.22
N TRP A 68 7.53 5.55 -1.43
CA TRP A 68 8.90 5.93 -1.76
C TRP A 68 9.35 7.12 -0.92
N GLY A 69 10.47 6.96 -0.21
CA GLY A 69 10.99 7.93 0.76
C GLY A 69 10.58 7.67 2.22
N ASN A 70 9.58 6.83 2.48
CA ASN A 70 9.17 6.43 3.85
C ASN A 70 9.27 4.91 4.08
N CYS A 71 10.08 4.22 3.29
CA CYS A 71 10.20 2.75 3.29
C CYS A 71 10.43 2.13 4.68
N ASN A 72 11.16 2.81 5.56
CA ASN A 72 11.45 2.37 6.92
C ASN A 72 10.26 2.47 7.88
N ARG A 73 9.17 3.11 7.46
CA ARG A 73 7.93 3.30 8.22
C ARG A 73 6.77 2.48 7.67
N ILE A 74 6.91 1.93 6.46
CA ILE A 74 5.89 1.10 5.83
C ILE A 74 6.21 -0.35 6.11
N GLN A 75 5.26 -1.05 6.73
CA GLN A 75 5.45 -2.46 7.05
C GLN A 75 5.48 -3.32 5.78
N GLN A 76 6.28 -4.39 5.79
CA GLN A 76 6.19 -5.42 4.74
C GLN A 76 4.77 -5.98 4.68
N PHE A 77 4.28 -6.18 3.46
CA PHE A 77 2.92 -6.60 3.12
C PHE A 77 1.83 -5.57 3.42
N THR A 78 2.16 -4.29 3.42
CA THR A 78 1.17 -3.20 3.39
C THR A 78 0.52 -3.07 2.01
N ALA A 79 -0.78 -2.81 1.99
CA ALA A 79 -1.54 -2.50 0.78
C ALA A 79 -1.19 -1.10 0.25
N ILE A 80 -0.83 -1.01 -1.02
CA ILE A 80 -0.44 0.23 -1.67
C ILE A 80 -1.16 0.42 -2.99
N ALA A 81 -1.35 1.67 -3.40
CA ALA A 81 -1.90 2.00 -4.70
C ALA A 81 -1.44 3.37 -5.22
N THR A 82 -1.72 3.63 -6.48
CA THR A 82 -1.49 4.94 -7.10
C THR A 82 -2.70 5.86 -6.92
N PHE A 83 -2.40 7.12 -6.60
CA PHE A 83 -3.41 8.16 -6.38
C PHE A 83 -3.04 9.45 -7.12
N PRO A 84 -2.97 9.50 -8.46
CA PRO A 84 -2.43 10.66 -9.18
C PRO A 84 -3.17 11.99 -8.90
N SER A 85 -4.48 11.95 -8.66
CA SER A 85 -5.34 13.11 -8.36
C SER A 85 -5.93 13.11 -6.95
N GLY A 86 -5.37 12.31 -6.03
CA GLY A 86 -5.88 12.16 -4.66
C GLY A 86 -6.86 11.00 -4.49
N SER A 87 -7.48 10.54 -5.57
CA SER A 87 -8.30 9.33 -5.63
C SER A 87 -7.55 8.17 -6.30
N TYR A 88 -7.95 6.94 -5.98
CA TYR A 88 -7.40 5.74 -6.61
C TYR A 88 -7.53 5.81 -8.14
N SER A 89 -6.42 5.64 -8.84
CA SER A 89 -6.39 5.46 -10.30
C SER A 89 -5.04 4.89 -10.73
N GLY A 90 -5.05 3.85 -11.56
CA GLY A 90 -3.83 3.21 -12.08
C GLY A 90 -3.67 1.79 -11.58
N HIS A 91 -2.96 1.60 -10.46
CA HIS A 91 -2.50 0.28 -10.00
C HIS A 91 -2.60 0.11 -8.49
N ALA A 92 -2.78 -1.13 -8.06
CA ALA A 92 -2.78 -1.55 -6.66
C ALA A 92 -1.84 -2.75 -6.49
N ALA A 93 -1.13 -2.82 -5.36
CA ALA A 93 -0.19 -3.91 -5.10
C ALA A 93 0.00 -4.14 -3.60
N ILE A 94 0.72 -5.19 -3.25
CA ILE A 94 1.21 -5.45 -1.89
C ILE A 94 2.69 -5.05 -1.84
N PHE A 95 3.05 -4.13 -0.94
CA PHE A 95 4.42 -3.71 -0.72
C PHE A 95 5.24 -4.86 -0.12
N ASP A 96 6.44 -5.10 -0.64
CA ASP A 96 7.39 -6.07 -0.08
C ASP A 96 8.53 -5.34 0.62
N SER A 97 9.27 -4.52 -0.14
CA SER A 97 10.40 -3.78 0.37
C SER A 97 10.77 -2.63 -0.56
N CYS A 98 11.61 -1.70 -0.10
CA CYS A 98 12.34 -0.82 -1.00
C CYS A 98 13.63 -1.47 -1.47
N THR A 99 14.11 -1.00 -2.60
CA THR A 99 15.37 -1.37 -3.25
C THR A 99 16.14 -0.09 -3.58
N SER A 100 17.39 -0.21 -4.05
CA SER A 100 18.19 0.96 -4.43
C SER A 100 17.59 1.76 -5.60
N ASN A 101 16.72 1.16 -6.41
CA ASN A 101 16.18 1.76 -7.63
C ASN A 101 14.65 1.71 -7.74
N GLY A 102 13.92 1.41 -6.66
CA GLY A 102 12.49 1.13 -6.75
C GLY A 102 11.86 0.54 -5.50
N ILE A 103 10.58 0.21 -5.62
CA ILE A 103 9.85 -0.60 -4.64
C ILE A 103 9.61 -2.00 -5.22
N LYS A 104 9.89 -3.03 -4.41
CA LYS A 104 9.51 -4.40 -4.70
C LYS A 104 8.06 -4.60 -4.23
N VAL A 105 7.24 -5.15 -5.11
CA VAL A 105 5.81 -5.37 -4.88
C VAL A 105 5.39 -6.74 -5.34
N TRP A 106 4.25 -7.21 -4.84
CA TRP A 106 3.51 -8.35 -5.35
C TRP A 106 2.23 -7.86 -6.02
N ASP A 107 2.06 -8.20 -7.30
CA ASP A 107 0.91 -7.80 -8.08
C ASP A 107 0.57 -8.81 -9.18
N GLN A 108 -0.56 -8.55 -9.83
CA GLN A 108 -1.00 -9.20 -11.06
C GLN A 108 -1.82 -8.19 -11.87
N TRP A 109 -1.97 -8.41 -13.16
CA TRP A 109 -3.04 -7.81 -13.98
C TRP A 109 -3.22 -8.68 -15.23
N CYS A 110 -4.35 -8.54 -15.93
CA CYS A 110 -4.69 -9.42 -17.05
C CYS A 110 -3.62 -9.45 -18.16
N GLY A 111 -2.94 -8.33 -18.41
CA GLY A 111 -1.83 -8.24 -19.38
C GLY A 111 -0.47 -8.78 -18.89
N ARG A 112 -0.27 -8.93 -17.57
CA ARG A 112 0.95 -9.55 -17.00
C ARG A 112 0.78 -11.05 -16.75
N GLY A 113 -0.45 -11.46 -16.44
CA GLY A 113 -0.74 -12.81 -16.00
C GLY A 113 -0.80 -12.92 -14.48
N LYS A 114 -0.31 -14.04 -13.97
CA LYS A 114 -0.51 -14.48 -12.58
C LYS A 114 0.30 -13.65 -11.57
N MET A 115 -0.07 -13.78 -10.30
CA MET A 115 0.60 -13.15 -9.16
C MET A 115 2.10 -13.44 -9.16
N ASP A 116 2.91 -12.40 -9.13
CA ASP A 116 4.36 -12.50 -9.03
C ASP A 116 4.96 -11.21 -8.44
N SER A 117 6.18 -11.30 -7.96
CA SER A 117 6.91 -10.13 -7.49
C SER A 117 7.58 -9.37 -8.65
N ARG A 118 7.66 -8.04 -8.55
CA ARG A 118 8.47 -7.21 -9.46
C ARG A 118 8.98 -5.96 -8.76
N ILE A 119 9.97 -5.32 -9.39
CA ILE A 119 10.44 -3.99 -8.99
C ILE A 119 9.73 -2.95 -9.86
N ILE A 120 9.04 -2.02 -9.21
CA ILE A 120 8.58 -0.78 -9.82
C ILE A 120 9.68 0.26 -9.60
N ARG A 121 10.23 0.79 -10.70
CA ARG A 121 11.41 1.65 -10.65
C ARG A 121 11.05 3.11 -10.31
N VAL A 122 12.00 3.78 -9.67
CA VAL A 122 12.05 5.25 -9.52
C VAL A 122 12.46 5.88 -10.84
N GLY A 123 12.02 7.10 -11.11
CA GLY A 123 12.38 7.88 -12.31
C GLY A 123 11.65 7.42 -13.57
N ASN A 124 10.75 6.45 -13.45
CA ASN A 124 9.84 6.12 -14.55
C ASN A 124 8.83 7.27 -14.75
N ASN A 125 8.51 7.55 -16.01
CA ASN A 125 7.65 8.66 -16.39
C ASN A 125 6.30 8.60 -15.65
N TYR A 126 5.97 9.66 -14.90
CA TYR A 126 4.71 9.81 -14.17
C TYR A 126 3.48 9.83 -15.09
N HIS A 127 3.67 9.90 -16.41
CA HIS A 127 2.63 9.65 -17.42
C HIS A 127 2.00 8.25 -17.28
N TYR A 128 2.75 7.28 -16.74
CA TYR A 128 2.23 5.96 -16.36
C TYR A 128 2.45 5.72 -14.86
N PRO A 129 1.61 6.30 -13.98
CA PRO A 129 1.77 6.22 -12.53
C PRO A 129 1.94 4.78 -12.03
N SER A 130 1.26 3.82 -12.66
CA SER A 130 1.34 2.38 -12.35
C SER A 130 2.75 1.77 -12.40
N ASN A 131 3.71 2.45 -13.04
CA ASN A 131 5.09 2.00 -13.21
C ASN A 131 6.13 2.92 -12.55
N ALA A 132 5.70 3.96 -11.83
CA ALA A 132 6.58 4.90 -11.13
C ALA A 132 6.47 4.68 -9.62
N ALA A 133 7.57 4.29 -8.97
CA ALA A 133 7.58 4.04 -7.52
C ALA A 133 7.08 5.25 -6.70
N GLU A 134 7.35 6.45 -7.21
CA GLU A 134 6.98 7.73 -6.59
C GLU A 134 5.47 8.02 -6.62
N ALA A 135 4.70 7.26 -7.41
CA ALA A 135 3.26 7.39 -7.51
C ALA A 135 2.49 6.56 -6.46
N PHE A 136 3.18 5.69 -5.71
CA PHE A 136 2.55 4.77 -4.76
C PHE A 136 2.44 5.34 -3.35
N TYR A 137 1.27 5.15 -2.76
CA TYR A 137 0.91 5.50 -1.39
C TYR A 137 0.28 4.29 -0.71
N THR A 138 0.33 4.21 0.62
CA THR A 138 -0.47 3.25 1.38
C THR A 138 -1.95 3.52 1.17
N ILE A 139 -2.77 2.47 1.28
CA ILE A 139 -4.22 2.56 1.20
C ILE A 139 -4.80 2.73 2.60
N GLU A 140 -5.70 3.70 2.74
CA GLU A 140 -6.55 3.91 3.91
C GLU A 140 -8.03 3.75 3.51
N VAL A 141 -8.91 3.43 4.46
CA VAL A 141 -10.36 3.25 4.25
C VAL A 141 -11.16 3.95 5.34
#